data_AF-A0A2G2D3D5-F1
#
_entry.id   AF-A0A2G2D3D5-F1
#
_cell.length_a   1.000
_cell.length_b   1.000
_cell.length_c   1.000
_cell.angle_alpha   90.00
_cell.angle_beta   90.00
_cell.angle_gamma   90.00
#
_symmetry.space_group_name_H-M   'P 1'
#
loop_
_entity.id
_entity.type
_entity.pdbx_description
1 polymer ?
#
loop_
_entity_poly.entity_id
_entity_poly.type
_entity_poly.pdbx_seq_one_letter_code
_entity_poly.pdbx_strand_id
1 'polypeptide(L)'
;MPELEAVNPVKHEGKRIAPGEVFTVSDPKEIERLLGNGSAIDAGQAGPETEFDLCDALQTLISEGHDVASMNMTELKKLLGTEGASVKRADVDAALADIKSEAIAGQASTELVGKIVDAIKVLGPDALDENGAVDPAKVKIAFDGEVSDEAIAAAVAAMALTSPDSAGQ
;
A
#
# COMPACT_ATOMS: atom_id res chain seq x y z
N MET A 1 -21.57 18.60 -21.22
CA MET A 1 -22.11 17.33 -21.73
C MET A 1 -21.14 16.25 -21.28
N PRO A 2 -21.59 15.21 -20.60
CA PRO A 2 -20.72 14.11 -20.19
C PRO A 2 -20.26 13.31 -21.40
N GLU A 3 -18.98 12.97 -21.41
CA GLU A 3 -18.33 12.14 -22.42
C GLU A 3 -18.27 10.72 -21.87
N LEU A 4 -18.64 9.75 -22.71
CA LEU A 4 -18.63 8.33 -22.38
C LEU A 4 -17.72 7.60 -23.36
N GLU A 5 -17.00 6.59 -22.88
CA GLU A 5 -16.21 5.71 -23.73
C GLU A 5 -16.94 4.39 -23.94
N ALA A 6 -17.14 3.98 -25.18
CA ALA A 6 -17.74 2.68 -25.45
C ALA A 6 -16.75 1.56 -25.14
N VAL A 7 -17.10 0.62 -24.26
CA VAL A 7 -16.27 -0.58 -23.95
C VAL A 7 -16.68 -1.77 -24.81
N ASN A 8 -17.92 -1.76 -25.32
CA ASN A 8 -18.43 -2.68 -26.34
C ASN A 8 -19.14 -1.88 -27.43
N PRO A 9 -19.35 -2.42 -28.64
CA PRO A 9 -20.01 -1.68 -29.71
C PRO A 9 -21.44 -1.28 -29.35
N VAL A 10 -21.69 0.03 -29.17
CA VAL A 10 -23.02 0.58 -28.81
C VAL A 10 -23.63 1.33 -29.97
N LYS A 11 -24.96 1.38 -30.03
CA LYS A 11 -25.66 2.21 -31.02
C LYS A 11 -26.08 3.53 -30.35
N HIS A 12 -25.41 4.62 -30.70
CA HIS A 12 -25.69 5.98 -30.22
C HIS A 12 -26.10 6.86 -31.40
N GLU A 13 -27.22 7.59 -31.29
CA GLU A 13 -27.73 8.48 -32.35
C GLU A 13 -27.81 7.87 -33.76
N GLY A 14 -28.11 6.57 -33.85
CA GLY A 14 -28.21 5.85 -35.12
C GLY A 14 -26.87 5.39 -35.70
N LYS A 15 -25.73 5.79 -35.11
CA LYS A 15 -24.39 5.30 -35.45
C LYS A 15 -23.96 4.20 -34.49
N ARG A 16 -23.12 3.28 -34.97
CA ARG A 16 -22.42 2.33 -34.11
C ARG A 16 -21.11 2.98 -33.66
N ILE A 17 -20.94 3.10 -32.36
CA ILE A 17 -19.70 3.53 -31.72
C ILE A 17 -18.86 2.27 -31.49
N ALA A 18 -17.62 2.29 -31.96
CA ALA A 18 -16.69 1.19 -31.75
C ALA A 18 -16.20 1.15 -30.29
N PRO A 19 -15.76 -0.01 -29.78
CA PRO A 19 -15.08 -0.04 -28.50
C PRO A 19 -13.82 0.86 -28.51
N GLY A 20 -13.59 1.63 -27.45
CA GLY A 20 -12.54 2.64 -27.29
C GLY A 20 -12.86 4.01 -27.89
N GLU A 21 -14.05 4.20 -28.48
CA GLU A 21 -14.44 5.48 -29.08
C GLU A 21 -15.27 6.32 -28.08
N VAL A 22 -14.81 7.54 -27.84
CA VAL A 22 -15.45 8.51 -26.93
C VAL A 22 -16.56 9.24 -27.67
N PHE A 23 -17.73 9.34 -27.05
CA PHE A 23 -18.89 10.04 -27.59
C PHE A 23 -19.60 10.87 -26.52
N THR A 24 -20.21 11.98 -26.95
CA THR A 24 -20.96 12.87 -26.07
C THR A 24 -22.43 12.48 -26.01
N VAL A 25 -22.97 12.37 -24.80
CA VAL A 25 -24.41 12.16 -24.58
C VAL A 25 -25.03 13.43 -24.03
N SER A 26 -26.02 13.97 -24.73
CA SER A 26 -26.73 15.18 -24.32
C SER A 26 -27.86 14.90 -23.33
N ASP A 27 -28.47 13.70 -23.40
CA ASP A 27 -29.63 13.32 -22.62
C ASP A 27 -29.26 12.55 -21.33
N PRO A 28 -29.54 13.07 -20.12
CA PRO A 28 -29.16 12.42 -18.87
C PRO A 28 -29.84 11.07 -18.64
N LYS A 29 -31.07 10.89 -19.15
CA LYS A 29 -31.78 9.60 -19.10
C LYS A 29 -31.13 8.54 -19.99
N GLU A 30 -30.52 8.97 -21.09
CA GLU A 30 -29.81 8.06 -21.97
C GLU A 30 -28.55 7.57 -21.29
N ILE A 31 -27.83 8.45 -20.59
CA ILE A 31 -26.67 8.10 -19.75
C ILE A 31 -27.03 7.06 -18.70
N GLU A 32 -28.12 7.24 -17.94
CA GLU A 32 -28.54 6.26 -16.93
C GLU A 32 -28.88 4.90 -17.56
N ARG A 33 -29.51 4.88 -18.74
CA ARG A 33 -29.81 3.65 -19.46
C ARG A 33 -28.55 2.96 -19.98
N LEU A 34 -27.59 3.76 -20.40
CA LEU A 34 -26.31 3.37 -20.96
C LEU A 34 -25.41 2.79 -19.84
N LEU A 35 -25.26 3.50 -18.73
CA LEU A 35 -24.48 3.08 -17.55
C LEU A 35 -25.19 1.96 -16.76
N GLY A 36 -26.51 2.00 -16.63
CA GLY A 36 -27.30 0.99 -15.92
C GLY A 36 -27.30 -0.38 -16.59
N ASN A 37 -27.06 -0.44 -17.91
CA ASN A 37 -26.81 -1.69 -18.62
C ASN A 37 -25.35 -2.20 -18.47
N GLY A 38 -24.50 -1.46 -17.77
CA GLY A 38 -23.34 -1.96 -17.01
C GLY A 38 -22.27 -2.77 -17.75
N SER A 39 -22.27 -2.84 -19.07
CA SER A 39 -21.30 -3.67 -19.80
C SER A 39 -20.79 -3.06 -21.10
N ALA A 40 -21.34 -1.95 -21.57
CA ALA A 40 -21.01 -1.45 -22.90
C ALA A 40 -20.31 -0.10 -22.94
N ILE A 41 -20.15 0.55 -21.78
CA ILE A 41 -19.82 1.98 -21.72
C ILE A 41 -19.22 2.29 -20.35
N ASP A 42 -18.10 2.96 -20.38
CA ASP A 42 -17.42 3.49 -19.21
C ASP A 42 -17.81 4.97 -19.11
N ALA A 43 -18.39 5.36 -17.97
CA ALA A 43 -18.47 6.78 -17.63
C ALA A 43 -17.07 7.21 -17.22
N GLY A 44 -16.23 7.47 -18.23
CA GLY A 44 -14.88 7.96 -18.08
C GLY A 44 -14.89 9.29 -17.33
N GLN A 45 -14.91 9.21 -16.01
CA GLN A 45 -14.36 10.21 -15.15
C GLN A 45 -12.85 10.09 -15.37
N ALA A 46 -12.32 10.92 -16.27
CA ALA A 46 -10.89 11.09 -16.50
C ALA A 46 -10.22 11.59 -15.21
N GLY A 47 -10.08 10.71 -14.23
CA GLY A 47 -9.04 10.78 -13.22
C GLY A 47 -7.76 10.20 -13.81
N PRO A 48 -6.58 10.57 -13.29
CA PRO A 48 -5.34 9.94 -13.68
C PRO A 48 -5.51 8.42 -13.52
N GLU A 49 -5.04 7.64 -14.49
CA GLU A 49 -4.93 6.19 -14.41
C GLU A 49 -4.10 5.84 -13.16
N THR A 50 -4.76 5.71 -12.01
CA THR A 50 -4.17 5.09 -10.83
C THR A 50 -4.24 3.61 -11.10
N GLU A 51 -3.13 3.00 -11.51
CA GLU A 51 -2.94 1.55 -11.52
C GLU A 51 -3.59 0.97 -10.26
N PHE A 52 -4.62 0.14 -10.44
CA PHE A 52 -5.24 -0.56 -9.33
C PHE A 52 -4.22 -1.52 -8.73
N ASP A 53 -3.64 -1.11 -7.60
CA ASP A 53 -2.77 -1.97 -6.82
C ASP A 53 -3.61 -2.77 -5.82
N LEU A 54 -3.72 -4.07 -6.08
CA LEU A 54 -4.43 -4.99 -5.21
C LEU A 54 -3.81 -5.02 -3.80
N CYS A 55 -2.49 -4.87 -3.66
CA CYS A 55 -1.84 -4.88 -2.36
C CYS A 55 -2.24 -3.65 -1.53
N ASP A 56 -2.21 -2.46 -2.12
CA ASP A 56 -2.58 -1.20 -1.46
C ASP A 56 -4.06 -1.19 -1.04
N ALA A 57 -4.94 -1.67 -1.93
CA ALA A 57 -6.36 -1.80 -1.64
C ALA A 57 -6.63 -2.79 -0.48
N LEU A 58 -5.93 -3.94 -0.45
CA LEU A 58 -6.07 -4.91 0.64
C LEU A 58 -5.48 -4.37 1.96
N GLN A 59 -4.36 -3.65 1.93
CA GLN A 59 -3.77 -3.00 3.11
C GLN A 59 -4.70 -1.93 3.69
N THR A 60 -5.38 -1.17 2.84
CA THR A 60 -6.37 -0.18 3.26
C THR A 60 -7.52 -0.86 4.00
N LEU A 61 -8.08 -1.93 3.46
CA LEU A 61 -9.16 -2.69 4.10
C LEU A 61 -8.74 -3.30 5.44
N ILE A 62 -7.52 -3.84 5.54
CA ILE A 62 -6.97 -4.35 6.80
C ILE A 62 -6.83 -3.22 7.82
N SER A 63 -6.34 -2.05 7.39
CA SER A 63 -6.18 -0.86 8.25
C SER A 63 -7.52 -0.31 8.75
N GLU A 64 -8.58 -0.44 7.95
CA GLU A 64 -9.96 -0.12 8.33
C GLU A 64 -10.58 -1.17 9.26
N GLY A 65 -9.87 -2.28 9.53
CA GLY A 65 -10.29 -3.33 10.46
C GLY A 65 -11.08 -4.47 9.81
N HIS A 66 -11.08 -4.57 8.48
CA HIS A 66 -11.69 -5.70 7.79
C HIS A 66 -10.81 -6.95 7.86
N ASP A 67 -11.39 -8.09 8.24
CA ASP A 67 -10.74 -9.39 8.14
C ASP A 67 -10.88 -9.97 6.73
N VAL A 68 -10.07 -9.42 5.83
CA VAL A 68 -10.04 -9.73 4.40
C VAL A 68 -9.78 -11.23 4.14
N ALA A 69 -9.06 -11.90 5.04
CA ALA A 69 -8.77 -13.34 4.95
C ALA A 69 -10.03 -14.20 5.17
N SER A 70 -10.88 -13.79 6.11
CA SER A 70 -12.14 -14.50 6.43
C SER A 70 -13.34 -14.06 5.59
N MET A 71 -13.22 -12.96 4.84
CA MET A 71 -14.31 -12.45 4.00
C MET A 71 -14.56 -13.30 2.75
N ASN A 72 -15.85 -13.34 2.35
CA ASN A 72 -16.26 -13.95 1.09
C ASN A 72 -15.91 -13.03 -0.10
N MET A 73 -15.52 -13.62 -1.24
CA MET A 73 -15.22 -12.89 -2.47
C MET A 73 -16.33 -11.94 -2.92
N THR A 74 -17.61 -12.25 -2.67
CA THR A 74 -18.71 -11.35 -3.05
C THR A 74 -18.67 -10.03 -2.28
N GLU A 75 -18.31 -10.07 -1.00
CA GLU A 75 -18.21 -8.86 -0.16
C GLU A 75 -16.90 -8.13 -0.42
N LEU A 76 -15.82 -8.89 -0.60
CA LEU A 76 -14.50 -8.37 -0.94
C LEU A 76 -14.52 -7.61 -2.27
N LYS A 77 -15.20 -8.14 -3.30
CA LYS A 77 -15.41 -7.44 -4.58
C LYS A 77 -16.26 -6.19 -4.47
N LYS A 78 -17.21 -6.14 -3.53
CA LYS A 78 -17.99 -4.92 -3.27
C LYS A 78 -17.13 -3.83 -2.65
N LEU A 79 -16.22 -4.21 -1.75
CA LEU A 79 -15.29 -3.27 -1.10
C LEU A 79 -14.21 -2.77 -2.07
N LEU A 80 -13.70 -3.64 -2.95
CA LEU A 80 -12.71 -3.27 -3.96
C LEU A 80 -13.30 -2.51 -5.17
N GLY A 81 -14.62 -2.38 -5.28
CA GLY A 81 -15.28 -1.69 -6.38
C GLY A 81 -15.15 -2.38 -7.74
N THR A 82 -15.31 -1.61 -8.81
CA THR A 82 -15.30 -2.09 -10.21
C THR A 82 -13.95 -2.67 -10.63
N GLU A 83 -12.86 -2.11 -10.11
CA GLU A 83 -11.48 -2.56 -10.35
C GLU A 83 -11.24 -3.97 -9.77
N GLY A 84 -11.84 -4.27 -8.62
CA GLY A 84 -11.76 -5.58 -7.96
C GLY A 84 -12.62 -6.69 -8.58
N ALA A 85 -13.47 -6.38 -9.57
CA ALA A 85 -14.41 -7.35 -10.13
C ALA A 85 -13.72 -8.53 -10.83
N SER A 86 -12.56 -8.27 -11.44
CA SER A 86 -11.72 -9.22 -12.17
C SER A 86 -10.80 -10.05 -11.26
N VAL A 87 -10.62 -9.63 -10.00
CA VAL A 87 -9.71 -10.25 -9.04
C VAL A 87 -10.17 -11.66 -8.66
N LYS A 88 -9.24 -12.62 -8.67
CA LYS A 88 -9.48 -14.01 -8.27
C LYS A 88 -9.01 -14.21 -6.83
N ARG A 89 -9.58 -15.22 -6.17
CA ARG A 89 -9.18 -15.55 -4.80
C ARG A 89 -7.68 -15.91 -4.69
N ALA A 90 -7.13 -16.55 -5.71
CA ALA A 90 -5.70 -16.85 -5.77
C ALA A 90 -4.82 -15.59 -5.75
N ASP A 91 -5.23 -14.52 -6.43
CA ASP A 91 -4.49 -13.25 -6.46
C ASP A 91 -4.58 -12.54 -5.10
N VAL A 92 -5.76 -12.60 -4.45
CA VAL A 92 -5.95 -12.08 -3.08
C VAL A 92 -5.11 -12.85 -2.08
N ASP A 93 -5.11 -14.18 -2.14
CA ASP A 93 -4.34 -15.00 -1.20
C ASP A 93 -2.83 -14.81 -1.40
N ALA A 94 -2.36 -14.60 -2.65
CA ALA A 94 -0.98 -14.25 -2.95
C ALA A 94 -0.60 -12.87 -2.40
N ALA A 95 -1.40 -11.84 -2.66
CA ALA A 95 -1.18 -10.49 -2.14
C ALA A 95 -1.22 -10.45 -0.59
N LEU A 96 -2.13 -11.20 0.04
CA LEU A 96 -2.15 -11.34 1.50
C LEU A 96 -0.89 -12.04 2.05
N ALA A 97 -0.34 -13.03 1.32
CA ALA A 97 0.90 -13.67 1.70
C ALA A 97 2.10 -12.72 1.60
N ASP A 98 2.14 -11.86 0.58
CA ASP A 98 3.17 -10.84 0.41
C ASP A 98 3.07 -9.76 1.50
N ILE A 99 1.88 -9.21 1.75
CA ILE A 99 1.62 -8.26 2.84
C ILE A 99 2.03 -8.84 4.19
N LYS A 100 1.68 -10.10 4.45
CA LYS A 100 2.06 -10.78 5.69
C LYS A 100 3.57 -11.00 5.78
N SER A 101 4.23 -11.31 4.68
CA SER A 101 5.69 -11.49 4.64
C SER A 101 6.41 -10.17 4.87
N GLU A 102 5.94 -9.07 4.30
CA GLU A 102 6.43 -7.71 4.57
C GLU A 102 6.21 -7.29 6.01
N ALA A 103 5.03 -7.56 6.58
CA ALA A 103 4.76 -7.28 7.99
C ALA A 103 5.70 -8.07 8.93
N ILE A 104 5.99 -9.34 8.59
CA ILE A 104 6.94 -10.17 9.34
C ILE A 104 8.38 -9.65 9.18
N ALA A 105 8.79 -9.24 7.97
CA ALA A 105 10.10 -8.66 7.72
C ALA A 105 10.29 -7.31 8.44
N GLY A 106 9.23 -6.48 8.47
CA GLY A 106 9.17 -5.25 9.25
C GLY A 106 9.30 -5.52 10.75
N GLN A 107 8.55 -6.48 11.29
CA GLN A 107 8.64 -6.87 12.71
C GLN A 107 10.01 -7.46 13.09
N ALA A 108 10.60 -8.29 12.23
CA ALA A 108 11.95 -8.81 12.44
C ALA A 108 12.99 -7.67 12.46
N SER A 109 12.80 -6.65 11.63
CA SER A 109 13.63 -5.44 11.63
C SER A 109 13.47 -4.64 12.93
N THR A 110 12.24 -4.51 13.46
CA THR A 110 11.98 -3.82 14.73
C THR A 110 12.59 -4.56 15.93
N GLU A 111 12.52 -5.89 15.95
CA GLU A 111 13.13 -6.70 17.02
C GLU A 111 14.66 -6.62 16.99
N LEU A 112 15.26 -6.67 15.79
CA LEU A 112 16.70 -6.48 15.60
C LEU A 112 17.13 -5.09 16.07
N VAL A 113 16.38 -4.05 15.70
CA VAL A 113 16.59 -2.69 16.18
C VAL A 113 16.53 -2.62 17.70
N GLY A 114 15.54 -3.25 18.35
CA GLY A 114 15.45 -3.30 19.81
C GLY A 114 16.68 -3.96 20.47
N LYS A 115 17.14 -5.08 19.92
CA LYS A 115 18.37 -5.76 20.39
C LYS A 115 19.60 -4.87 20.26
N ILE A 116 19.74 -4.16 19.13
CA ILE A 116 20.84 -3.21 18.90
C ILE A 116 20.78 -2.07 19.92
N VAL A 117 19.60 -1.51 20.19
CA VAL A 117 19.42 -0.46 21.20
C VAL A 117 19.84 -0.95 22.60
N ASP A 118 19.43 -2.15 23.00
CA ASP A 118 19.84 -2.73 24.29
C ASP A 118 21.36 -2.96 24.34
N ALA A 119 21.97 -3.46 23.26
CA ALA A 119 23.41 -3.63 23.19
C ALA A 119 24.17 -2.28 23.30
N ILE A 120 23.69 -1.23 22.62
CA ILE A 120 24.26 0.12 22.74
C ILE A 120 24.16 0.62 24.19
N LYS A 121 23.04 0.38 24.87
CA LYS A 121 22.87 0.75 26.29
C LYS A 121 23.82 -0.02 27.21
N VAL A 122 24.06 -1.29 26.93
CA VAL A 122 25.00 -2.14 27.70
C VAL A 122 26.44 -1.69 27.49
N LEU A 123 26.81 -1.35 26.26
CA LEU A 123 28.14 -0.83 25.92
C LEU A 123 28.37 0.59 26.46
N GLY A 124 27.32 1.41 26.57
CA GLY A 124 27.40 2.75 27.16
C GLY A 124 28.43 3.64 26.45
N PRO A 125 29.38 4.27 27.17
CA PRO A 125 30.39 5.14 26.55
C PRO A 125 31.34 4.40 25.61
N ASP A 126 31.51 3.07 25.79
CA ASP A 126 32.33 2.27 24.89
C ASP A 126 31.69 2.13 23.50
N ALA A 127 30.37 2.33 23.36
CA ALA A 127 29.72 2.36 22.05
C ALA A 127 29.97 3.65 21.27
N LEU A 128 30.58 4.68 21.88
CA LEU A 128 30.72 6.00 21.27
C LEU A 128 32.07 6.19 20.59
N ASP A 129 32.10 6.98 19.52
CA ASP A 129 33.30 7.45 18.83
C ASP A 129 33.93 8.67 19.56
N GLU A 130 34.99 9.21 18.97
CA GLU A 130 35.68 10.41 19.48
C GLU A 130 34.81 11.69 19.50
N ASN A 131 33.69 11.70 18.77
CA ASN A 131 32.74 12.80 18.70
C ASN A 131 31.52 12.59 19.62
N GLY A 132 31.46 11.46 20.34
CA GLY A 132 30.31 11.10 21.19
C GLY A 132 29.11 10.54 20.40
N ALA A 133 29.29 10.17 19.13
CA ALA A 133 28.29 9.49 18.32
C ALA A 133 28.44 7.96 18.43
N VAL A 134 27.36 7.20 18.21
CA VAL A 134 27.43 5.73 18.23
C VAL A 134 28.32 5.23 17.09
N ASP A 135 29.38 4.50 17.43
CA ASP A 135 30.33 3.90 16.50
C ASP A 135 29.80 2.54 15.99
N PRO A 136 29.45 2.42 14.69
CA PRO A 136 28.89 1.18 14.16
C PRO A 136 29.88 0.01 14.19
N ALA A 137 31.19 0.26 14.14
CA ALA A 137 32.19 -0.80 14.24
C ALA A 137 32.20 -1.43 15.63
N LYS A 138 32.04 -0.61 16.68
CA LYS A 138 31.98 -1.09 18.07
C LYS A 138 30.69 -1.85 18.37
N VAL A 139 29.56 -1.38 17.83
CA VAL A 139 28.28 -2.10 17.94
C VAL A 139 28.34 -3.43 17.20
N LYS A 140 28.92 -3.48 15.99
CA LYS A 140 29.09 -4.73 15.22
C LYS A 140 29.90 -5.78 15.97
N ILE A 141 30.93 -5.39 16.72
CA ILE A 141 31.73 -6.31 17.54
C ILE A 141 30.86 -7.04 18.58
N ALA A 142 29.85 -6.36 19.15
CA ALA A 142 28.93 -6.97 20.12
C ALA A 142 27.93 -7.96 19.50
N PHE A 143 27.85 -8.00 18.16
CA PHE A 143 26.97 -8.89 17.37
C PHE A 143 27.77 -9.76 16.39
N ASP A 144 29.06 -10.01 16.66
CA ASP A 144 29.94 -10.82 15.80
C ASP A 144 29.94 -10.40 14.30
N GLY A 145 29.64 -9.13 14.01
CA GLY A 145 29.55 -8.58 12.65
C GLY A 145 28.26 -8.88 11.89
N GLU A 146 27.24 -9.48 12.53
CA GLU A 146 25.99 -9.89 11.86
C GLU A 146 25.01 -8.74 11.57
N VAL A 147 25.27 -7.54 12.10
CA VAL A 147 24.38 -6.37 11.96
C VAL A 147 24.88 -5.38 10.90
N SER A 148 23.96 -4.93 10.06
CA SER A 148 24.22 -3.92 9.02
C SER A 148 24.27 -2.49 9.60
N ASP A 149 25.00 -1.59 8.94
CA ASP A 149 25.05 -0.16 9.32
C ASP A 149 23.66 0.49 9.29
N GLU A 150 22.79 0.04 8.38
CA GLU A 150 21.42 0.54 8.24
C GLU A 150 20.56 0.18 9.46
N ALA A 151 20.70 -1.03 9.99
CA ALA A 151 20.02 -1.45 11.22
C ALA A 151 20.53 -0.67 12.45
N ILE A 152 21.83 -0.36 12.49
CA ILE A 152 22.44 0.45 13.55
C ILE A 152 21.94 1.90 13.47
N ALA A 153 21.90 2.49 12.27
CA ALA A 153 21.37 3.84 12.06
C ALA A 153 19.88 3.93 12.45
N ALA A 154 19.08 2.94 12.08
CA ALA A 154 17.67 2.84 12.49
C ALA A 154 17.53 2.75 14.02
N ALA A 155 18.39 1.99 14.69
CA ALA A 155 18.41 1.87 16.15
C ALA A 155 18.81 3.18 16.85
N VAL A 156 19.81 3.88 16.33
CA VAL A 156 20.22 5.20 16.86
C VAL A 156 19.10 6.23 16.65
N ALA A 157 18.44 6.24 15.49
CA ALA A 157 17.29 7.10 15.24
C ALA A 157 16.11 6.78 16.18
N ALA A 158 15.84 5.49 16.43
CA ALA A 158 14.83 5.07 17.40
C ALA A 158 15.17 5.54 18.81
N MET A 159 16.44 5.45 19.24
CA MET A 159 16.89 5.99 20.54
C MET A 159 16.66 7.49 20.65
N ALA A 160 17.01 8.26 19.61
CA ALA A 160 16.80 9.72 19.57
C ALA A 160 15.32 10.12 19.67
N LEU A 161 14.41 9.31 19.13
CA LEU A 161 12.95 9.52 19.26
C LEU A 161 12.41 9.16 20.65
N THR A 162 13.06 8.23 21.36
CA THR A 162 12.66 7.80 22.72
C THR A 162 13.29 8.60 23.85
N SER A 163 14.24 9.48 23.54
CA SER A 163 14.75 10.47 24.48
C SER A 163 13.88 11.73 24.42
N PRO A 164 12.99 11.97 25.40
CA PRO A 164 12.34 13.26 25.57
C PRO A 164 13.37 14.25 26.15
N ASP A 165 14.40 14.61 25.39
CA ASP A 165 15.31 15.67 25.81
C ASP A 165 14.73 17.01 25.38
N SER A 166 13.93 17.57 26.29
CA SER A 166 14.22 18.88 26.85
C SER A 166 14.71 19.97 25.88
N ALA A 167 13.99 20.21 24.79
CA ALA A 167 14.15 21.41 23.98
C ALA A 167 12.91 22.31 24.11
N GLY A 168 12.88 23.12 25.17
CA GLY A 168 11.86 24.13 25.37
C GLY A 168 12.05 24.90 26.67
N GLN A 169 12.93 25.91 26.60
CA GLN A 169 13.30 26.93 27.57
C GLN A 169 12.24 27.40 28.56
#